data_AF-A0AAW9BJN1-F1
#
_entry.id   AF-A0AAW9BJN1-F1
#
_cell.length_a   1.000
_cell.length_b   1.000
_cell.length_c   1.000
_cell.angle_alpha   90.00
_cell.angle_beta   90.00
_cell.angle_gamma   90.00
#
_symmetry.space_group_name_H-M   'P 1'
#
loop_
_entity.id
_entity.type
_entity.pdbx_description
1 polymer ?
#
loop_
_entity_poly.entity_id
_entity_poly.type
_entity_poly.pdbx_seq_one_letter_code
_entity_poly.pdbx_strand_id
1 'polypeptide(L)'
;MKKLMTLSSLLLFSLSATAGIHVEHSTNKVVLNDFTTKDAAYSSAFDLVDEYQTLSKHELRNRLNIIGSGFPRDIAIDDSKVRVEEYALNRDEVKYRAIINFDYHFRTSDGGKN
;
A
#
# COMPACT_ATOMS: atom_id res chain seq x y z
N MET A 1 -39.01 53.30 -25.55
CA MET A 1 -37.61 53.43 -25.11
C MET A 1 -37.52 53.10 -23.63
N LYS A 2 -36.66 52.16 -23.24
CA LYS A 2 -35.75 52.21 -22.08
C LYS A 2 -34.99 50.89 -22.02
N LYS A 3 -33.69 51.01 -22.26
CA LYS A 3 -32.68 49.94 -22.26
C LYS A 3 -32.41 49.57 -20.80
N LEU A 4 -32.32 48.29 -20.48
CA LEU A 4 -31.55 47.81 -19.34
C LEU A 4 -30.77 46.57 -19.75
N MET A 5 -29.50 46.81 -20.09
CA MET A 5 -28.46 45.79 -20.15
C MET A 5 -28.30 45.21 -18.75
N THR A 6 -28.53 43.91 -18.60
CA THR A 6 -28.17 43.18 -17.39
C THR A 6 -26.76 42.63 -17.58
N LEU A 7 -25.84 43.15 -16.77
CA LEU A 7 -24.43 42.85 -16.76
C LEU A 7 -24.21 41.47 -16.12
N SER A 8 -23.87 40.46 -16.92
CA SER A 8 -23.48 39.13 -16.42
C SER A 8 -22.11 39.21 -15.76
N SER A 9 -22.07 39.35 -14.44
CA SER A 9 -20.86 39.24 -13.65
C SER A 9 -20.29 37.81 -13.74
N LEU A 10 -19.15 37.64 -14.40
CA LEU A 10 -18.36 36.41 -14.34
C LEU A 10 -17.86 36.19 -12.91
N LEU A 11 -18.36 35.16 -12.23
CA LEU A 11 -17.78 34.66 -10.98
C LEU A 11 -16.45 33.96 -11.31
N LEU A 12 -15.34 34.67 -11.11
CA LEU A 12 -14.01 34.07 -11.08
C LEU A 12 -13.87 33.27 -9.77
N PHE A 13 -14.23 31.99 -9.81
CA PHE A 13 -13.87 31.06 -8.74
C PHE A 13 -12.36 30.85 -8.77
N SER A 14 -11.65 31.55 -7.89
CA SER A 14 -10.24 31.25 -7.61
C SER A 14 -10.18 29.92 -6.88
N LEU A 15 -9.86 28.86 -7.61
CA LEU A 15 -9.55 27.55 -7.04
C LEU A 15 -8.22 27.68 -6.29
N SER A 16 -8.26 27.88 -4.98
CA SER A 16 -7.10 27.66 -4.13
C SER A 16 -6.83 26.15 -4.07
N ALA A 17 -5.69 25.72 -4.61
CA ALA A 17 -5.22 24.36 -4.41
C ALA A 17 -4.83 24.21 -2.93
N THR A 18 -5.70 23.59 -2.14
CA THR A 18 -5.39 23.24 -0.75
C THR A 18 -4.58 21.94 -0.78
N ALA A 19 -3.34 21.98 -0.25
CA ALA A 19 -2.56 20.77 -0.04
C ALA A 19 -3.18 20.01 1.14
N GLY A 20 -4.06 19.06 0.84
CA GLY A 20 -4.69 18.22 1.85
C GLY A 20 -3.69 17.24 2.47
N ILE A 21 -3.94 16.84 3.72
CA ILE A 21 -3.42 15.59 4.25
C ILE A 21 -4.51 14.55 4.00
N HIS A 22 -4.16 13.47 3.33
CA HIS A 22 -5.07 12.36 3.07
C HIS A 22 -4.46 11.03 3.50
N VAL A 23 -5.32 10.03 3.69
CA VAL A 23 -4.95 8.64 3.98
C VAL A 23 -4.96 7.88 2.66
N GLU A 24 -3.85 7.24 2.34
CA GLU A 24 -3.74 6.33 1.20
C GLU A 24 -3.73 4.89 1.70
N HIS A 25 -4.45 4.02 0.99
CA HIS A 25 -4.45 2.58 1.20
C HIS A 25 -3.73 1.90 0.05
N SER A 26 -2.92 0.90 0.36
CA SER A 26 -2.13 0.17 -0.61
C SER A 26 -1.91 -1.27 -0.15
N THR A 27 -1.39 -2.08 -1.06
CA THR A 27 -1.07 -3.49 -0.80
C THR A 27 0.37 -3.77 -1.20
N ASN A 28 1.10 -4.50 -0.36
CA ASN A 28 2.42 -5.03 -0.67
C ASN A 28 2.37 -6.56 -0.71
N LYS A 29 2.95 -7.16 -1.75
CA LYS A 29 3.03 -8.60 -1.91
C LYS A 29 4.46 -9.07 -1.67
N VAL A 30 4.62 -9.95 -0.69
CA VAL A 30 5.87 -10.65 -0.40
C VAL A 30 5.72 -12.11 -0.82
N VAL A 31 6.69 -12.60 -1.58
CA VAL A 31 6.77 -14.00 -1.99
C VAL A 31 7.99 -14.59 -1.32
N LEU A 32 7.77 -15.63 -0.52
CA LEU A 32 8.86 -16.34 0.13
C LEU A 32 9.51 -17.35 -0.82
N ASN A 33 10.70 -17.79 -0.43
CA ASN A 33 11.40 -18.87 -1.11
C ASN A 33 10.59 -20.18 -1.04
N ASP A 34 11.05 -21.16 -1.80
CA ASP A 34 10.35 -22.43 -1.91
C ASP A 34 10.63 -23.34 -0.72
N PHE A 35 9.60 -24.01 -0.25
CA PHE A 35 9.63 -24.94 0.88
C PHE A 35 9.34 -26.36 0.42
N THR A 36 9.89 -27.32 1.16
CA THR A 36 9.67 -28.76 0.94
C THR A 36 8.37 -29.25 1.54
N THR A 37 7.79 -28.53 2.51
CA THR A 37 6.53 -28.88 3.15
C THR A 37 5.58 -27.68 3.23
N LYS A 38 4.28 -27.96 3.17
CA LYS A 38 3.22 -26.95 3.28
C LYS A 38 3.23 -26.26 4.65
N ASP A 39 3.49 -27.02 5.71
CA ASP A 39 3.52 -26.48 7.09
C ASP A 39 4.69 -25.52 7.29
N ALA A 40 5.88 -25.83 6.74
CA ALA A 40 7.01 -24.92 6.80
C ALA A 40 6.70 -23.60 6.06
N ALA A 41 6.03 -23.68 4.90
CA ALA A 41 5.61 -22.48 4.16
C ALA A 41 4.64 -21.61 4.97
N TYR A 42 3.64 -22.20 5.64
CA TYR A 42 2.71 -21.44 6.49
C TYR A 42 3.40 -20.87 7.73
N SER A 43 4.21 -21.66 8.44
CA SER A 43 4.92 -21.20 9.64
C SER A 43 5.80 -20.00 9.30
N SER A 44 6.67 -20.12 8.29
CA SER A 44 7.55 -19.02 7.88
C SER A 44 6.78 -17.80 7.37
N ALA A 45 5.61 -17.98 6.76
CA ALA A 45 4.77 -16.87 6.37
C ALA A 45 4.18 -16.11 7.56
N PHE A 46 3.68 -16.84 8.57
CA PHE A 46 3.15 -16.21 9.78
C PHE A 46 4.26 -15.60 10.64
N ASP A 47 5.44 -16.23 10.72
CA ASP A 47 6.60 -15.63 11.39
C ASP A 47 6.94 -14.26 10.78
N LEU A 48 6.85 -14.12 9.45
CA LEU A 48 7.10 -12.85 8.77
C LEU A 48 5.95 -11.85 8.96
N VAL A 49 4.69 -12.31 9.05
CA VAL A 49 3.55 -11.44 9.40
C VAL A 49 3.75 -10.86 10.80
N ASP A 50 4.15 -11.70 11.76
CA ASP A 50 4.42 -11.29 13.13
C ASP A 50 5.62 -10.31 13.19
N GLU A 51 6.69 -10.56 12.44
CA GLU A 51 7.81 -9.62 12.29
C GLU A 51 7.28 -8.25 11.84
N TYR A 52 6.49 -8.21 10.77
CA TYR A 52 5.96 -6.96 10.19
C TYR A 52 5.10 -6.17 11.20
N GLN A 53 4.33 -6.85 12.06
CA GLN A 53 3.53 -6.18 13.09
C GLN A 53 4.38 -5.52 14.19
N THR A 54 5.62 -5.97 14.37
CA THR A 54 6.55 -5.43 15.37
C THR A 54 7.46 -4.31 14.85
N LEU A 55 7.50 -4.11 13.53
CA LEU A 55 8.38 -3.12 12.91
C LEU A 55 7.98 -1.68 13.25
N SER A 56 8.98 -0.82 13.41
CA SER A 56 8.75 0.62 13.52
C SER A 56 8.19 1.19 12.21
N LYS A 57 7.54 2.36 12.29
CA LYS A 57 7.02 3.08 11.10
C LYS A 57 8.10 3.31 10.04
N HIS A 58 9.35 3.54 10.45
CA HIS A 58 10.47 3.73 9.53
C HIS A 58 10.84 2.42 8.81
N GLU A 59 10.90 1.32 9.54
CA GLU A 59 11.18 0.00 8.97
C GLU A 59 10.04 -0.45 8.05
N LEU A 60 8.78 -0.23 8.45
CA LEU A 60 7.60 -0.48 7.63
C LEU A 60 7.64 0.27 6.31
N ARG A 61 8.04 1.56 6.32
CA ARG A 61 8.20 2.33 5.08
C ARG A 61 9.13 1.64 4.09
N ASN A 62 10.27 1.14 4.59
CA ASN A 62 11.29 0.49 3.77
C ASN A 62 10.82 -0.90 3.32
N ARG A 63 10.26 -1.70 4.23
CA ARG A 63 9.82 -3.09 3.98
C ARG A 63 8.59 -3.20 3.09
N LEU A 64 7.65 -2.25 3.19
CA LEU A 64 6.45 -2.19 2.33
C LEU A 64 6.75 -1.52 0.98
N ASN A 65 7.97 -1.01 0.77
CA ASN A 65 8.41 -0.30 -0.43
C ASN A 65 7.41 0.80 -0.84
N ILE A 66 7.05 1.67 0.12
CA ILE A 66 6.10 2.77 -0.13
C ILE A 66 6.79 3.83 -1.01
N ILE A 67 6.44 3.84 -2.30
CA ILE A 67 6.93 4.78 -3.32
C ILE A 67 5.84 5.81 -3.62
N GLY A 68 6.11 7.10 -3.44
CA GLY A 68 5.14 8.16 -3.74
C GLY A 68 5.71 9.57 -3.59
N SER A 69 5.01 10.56 -4.17
CA SER A 69 5.34 11.99 -4.07
C SER A 69 4.86 12.53 -2.72
N GLY A 70 5.66 12.37 -1.67
CA GLY A 70 5.36 12.85 -0.32
C GLY A 70 6.18 12.15 0.76
N PHE A 71 6.07 12.64 1.99
CA PHE A 71 6.65 11.99 3.17
C PHE A 71 5.56 11.15 3.86
N PRO A 72 5.49 9.83 3.62
CA PRO A 72 4.49 8.97 4.27
C PRO A 72 4.71 8.98 5.79
N ARG A 73 3.62 9.18 6.52
CA ARG A 73 3.55 9.21 7.98
C ARG A 73 2.46 8.26 8.46
N ASP A 74 2.52 7.88 9.74
CA ASP A 74 1.51 7.03 10.38
C ASP A 74 1.17 5.77 9.59
N ILE A 75 2.23 5.09 9.12
CA ILE A 75 2.12 3.82 8.42
C ILE A 75 1.65 2.76 9.40
N ALA A 76 0.61 2.00 9.02
CA ALA A 76 0.10 0.89 9.79
C ALA A 76 -0.40 -0.22 8.85
N ILE A 77 -0.23 -1.47 9.28
CA ILE A 77 -0.78 -2.65 8.61
C ILE A 77 -2.23 -2.83 9.07
N ASP A 78 -3.14 -2.96 8.11
CA ASP A 78 -4.57 -3.15 8.35
C ASP A 78 -4.92 -4.64 8.43
N ASP A 79 -4.42 -5.42 7.47
CA ASP A 79 -4.68 -6.85 7.33
C ASP A 79 -3.48 -7.55 6.67
N SER A 80 -3.37 -8.86 6.89
CA SER A 80 -2.32 -9.70 6.32
C SER A 80 -2.90 -11.03 5.89
N LYS A 81 -2.83 -11.32 4.58
CA LYS A 81 -3.38 -12.55 4.01
C LYS A 81 -2.26 -13.46 3.55
N VAL A 82 -2.20 -14.66 4.14
CA VAL A 82 -1.26 -15.72 3.77
C VAL A 82 -1.94 -16.72 2.82
N ARG A 83 -1.26 -17.06 1.73
CA ARG A 83 -1.64 -18.14 0.82
C ARG A 83 -0.41 -18.98 0.48
N VAL A 84 -0.54 -20.30 0.56
CA VAL A 84 0.50 -21.23 0.10
C VAL A 84 0.04 -21.89 -1.20
N GLU A 85 0.88 -21.79 -2.23
CA GLU A 85 0.70 -22.46 -3.51
C GLU A 85 1.57 -23.72 -3.55
N GLU A 86 0.99 -24.83 -4.01
CA GLU A 86 1.70 -26.07 -4.34
C GLU A 86 1.99 -26.08 -5.84
N TYR A 87 3.23 -26.40 -6.23
CA TYR A 87 3.61 -26.46 -7.63
C TYR A 87 4.83 -27.38 -7.83
N ALA A 88 5.05 -27.84 -9.07
CA ALA A 88 6.19 -28.68 -9.43
C ALA A 88 6.85 -28.14 -10.71
N LEU A 89 8.18 -27.97 -10.68
CA LEU A 89 8.96 -27.57 -11.86
C LEU A 89 9.60 -28.78 -12.56
N ASN A 90 9.87 -29.84 -11.81
CA ASN A 90 10.42 -31.08 -12.29
C ASN A 90 9.45 -32.22 -11.95
N ARG A 91 9.55 -33.32 -12.69
CA ARG A 91 8.87 -34.57 -12.33
C ARG A 91 9.34 -34.99 -10.94
N ASP A 92 8.39 -35.40 -10.10
CA ASP A 92 8.59 -35.89 -8.73
C ASP A 92 9.16 -34.86 -7.72
N GLU A 93 9.18 -33.57 -8.05
CA GLU A 93 9.60 -32.49 -7.14
C GLU A 93 8.46 -31.50 -6.90
N VAL A 94 7.66 -31.75 -5.86
CA VAL A 94 6.62 -30.83 -5.39
C VAL A 94 7.22 -29.83 -4.40
N LYS A 95 6.93 -28.55 -4.61
CA LYS A 95 7.34 -27.44 -3.75
C LYS A 95 6.14 -26.63 -3.31
N TYR A 96 6.34 -25.92 -2.21
CA TYR A 96 5.37 -25.01 -1.63
C TYR A 96 5.92 -23.60 -1.63
N ARG A 97 5.15 -22.62 -2.06
CA ARG A 97 5.52 -21.21 -2.04
C ARG A 97 4.51 -20.41 -1.26
N ALA A 98 4.97 -19.74 -0.22
CA ALA A 98 4.13 -18.83 0.53
C ALA A 98 4.10 -17.43 -0.11
N ILE A 99 2.90 -16.87 -0.16
CA ILE A 99 2.61 -15.53 -0.67
C ILE A 99 1.85 -14.80 0.42
N ILE A 100 2.37 -13.65 0.80
CA ILE A 100 1.79 -12.79 1.84
C ILE A 100 1.37 -11.49 1.15
N ASN A 101 0.13 -11.07 1.38
CA ASN A 101 -0.34 -9.75 0.97
C ASN A 101 -0.61 -8.93 2.23
N PHE A 102 0.15 -7.85 2.39
CA PHE A 102 -0.03 -6.87 3.45
C PHE A 102 -0.89 -5.73 2.91
N ASP A 103 -2.08 -5.57 3.47
CA ASP A 103 -2.91 -4.40 3.25
C ASP A 103 -2.53 -3.35 4.30
N TYR A 104 -2.23 -2.13 3.88
CA TYR A 104 -1.73 -1.09 4.79
C TYR A 104 -2.22 0.29 4.37
N HIS A 105 -2.14 1.23 5.31
CA HIS A 105 -2.40 2.63 5.04
C HIS A 105 -1.30 3.54 5.56
N PHE A 106 -1.26 4.76 5.03
CA PHE A 106 -0.40 5.83 5.50
C PHE A 106 -1.00 7.20 5.20
N ARG A 107 -0.58 8.21 5.96
CA ARG A 107 -0.91 9.61 5.69
C ARG A 107 0.17 10.25 4.82
N THR A 108 -0.26 10.96 3.78
CA THR A 108 0.63 11.77 2.93
C THR A 108 0.00 13.13 2.63
N SER A 109 0.77 14.02 2.01
CA SER A 109 0.34 15.35 1.60
C SER A 109 0.69 15.59 0.14
N ASP A 110 -0.24 16.19 -0.60
CA ASP A 110 -0.11 16.52 -2.03
C ASP A 110 1.05 17.49 -2.36
N GLY A 111 1.68 18.09 -1.34
CA GLY A 111 2.76 19.08 -1.48
C GLY A 111 4.13 18.51 -1.90
N GLY A 112 4.23 17.21 -2.17
CA GLY A 112 5.46 16.54 -2.60
C GLY A 112 5.77 16.65 -4.10
N LYS A 113 5.24 17.64 -4.80
CA LYS A 113 5.65 17.97 -6.17
C LYS A 113 6.97 18.75 -6.10
N ASN A 114 8.09 18.04 -6.27
CA ASN A 114 9.30 18.66 -6.81
C ASN A 114 9.13 18.84 -8.31
#